data_AF-A0A0L0EVB7-F1
#
_entry.id   AF-A0A0L0EVB7-F1
#
_cell.length_a   1.000
_cell.length_b   1.000
_cell.length_c   1.000
_cell.angle_alpha   90.00
_cell.angle_beta   90.00
_cell.angle_gamma   90.00
#
_symmetry.space_group_name_H-M   'P 1'
#
loop_
_entity.id
_entity.type
_entity.pdbx_description
1 polymer ?
#
loop_
_entity_poly.entity_id
_entity_poly.type
_entity_poly.pdbx_seq_one_letter_code
_entity_poly.pdbx_strand_id
1 'polypeptide(L)'
;MDIKKLPISVWLVVLLLLVSGCSRGQTIEPVKAEYADSNLYQHMDLLLAGLVSDFIPGVSVYIETPNGGYAASAGYADLDTLTPMTSQSRIPNGSAGKKLIGLLGAILDDK
;
A
#
# COMPACT_ATOMS: atom_id res chain seq x y z
N MET A 1 -53.11 26.04 -5.10
CA MET A 1 -51.68 25.94 -4.74
C MET A 1 -50.94 25.53 -6.01
N ASP A 2 -50.32 26.51 -6.66
CA ASP A 2 -49.73 26.40 -7.99
C ASP A 2 -48.37 25.67 -7.95
N ILE A 3 -48.27 24.56 -8.69
CA ILE A 3 -47.02 23.84 -8.93
C ILE A 3 -46.24 24.60 -10.01
N LYS A 4 -45.56 25.68 -9.61
CA LYS A 4 -44.69 26.45 -10.50
C LYS A 4 -43.31 25.81 -10.56
N LYS A 5 -42.98 25.32 -11.76
CA LYS A 5 -41.65 25.26 -12.40
C LYS A 5 -40.47 25.04 -11.43
N LEU A 6 -40.32 23.81 -10.95
CA LEU A 6 -39.07 23.37 -10.32
C LEU A 6 -37.99 23.26 -11.42
N PRO A 7 -36.83 23.93 -11.30
CA PRO A 7 -35.78 23.83 -12.30
C PRO A 7 -35.21 22.40 -12.35
N ILE A 8 -35.07 21.87 -13.56
CA ILE A 8 -34.53 20.52 -13.84
C ILE A 8 -33.16 20.28 -13.18
N SER A 9 -32.39 21.34 -12.90
CA SER A 9 -31.14 21.25 -12.14
C SER A 9 -31.32 20.72 -10.72
N VAL A 10 -32.46 21.01 -10.06
CA VAL A 10 -32.76 20.51 -8.71
C VAL A 10 -33.06 19.00 -8.75
N TRP A 11 -33.72 18.52 -9.81
CA TRP A 11 -33.93 17.09 -10.01
C TRP A 11 -32.63 16.34 -10.29
N LEU A 12 -31.71 16.95 -11.04
CA LEU A 12 -30.39 16.35 -11.32
C LEU A 12 -29.52 16.24 -10.05
N VAL A 13 -29.57 17.25 -9.17
CA VAL A 13 -28.86 17.24 -7.88
C VAL A 13 -29.44 16.21 -6.91
N VAL A 14 -30.77 16.05 -6.88
CA VAL A 14 -31.43 15.00 -6.07
C VAL A 14 -31.11 13.59 -6.60
N LEU A 15 -31.04 13.41 -7.94
CA LEU A 15 -30.64 12.14 -8.54
C LEU A 15 -29.17 11.78 -8.22
N LEU A 16 -28.27 12.77 -8.23
CA LEU A 16 -26.86 12.59 -7.87
C LEU A 16 -26.66 12.24 -6.37
N LEU A 17 -27.51 12.77 -5.49
CA LEU A 17 -27.47 12.44 -4.05
C LEU A 17 -28.00 11.03 -3.73
N LEU A 18 -28.81 10.42 -4.60
CA LEU A 18 -29.31 9.05 -4.44
C LEU A 18 -28.31 7.96 -4.85
N VAL A 19 -27.22 8.32 -5.54
CA VAL A 19 -26.15 7.38 -5.94
C VAL A 19 -25.02 7.31 -4.89
N SER A 20 -25.12 8.05 -3.79
CA SER A 20 -24.32 7.80 -2.57
C SER A 20 -24.83 6.55 -1.86
N GLY A 21 -24.69 5.40 -2.52
CA GLY A 21 -24.90 4.10 -1.93
C GLY A 21 -23.86 3.84 -0.86
N CYS A 22 -24.28 3.81 0.40
CA CYS A 22 -23.58 3.09 1.45
C CYS A 22 -23.55 1.60 1.06
N SER A 23 -22.45 1.16 0.44
CA SER A 23 -22.16 -0.26 0.31
C SER A 23 -21.89 -0.83 1.71
N ARG A 24 -22.91 -1.43 2.31
CA ARG A 24 -22.79 -2.34 3.45
C ARG A 24 -22.26 -3.67 2.92
N GLY A 25 -20.93 -3.76 2.78
CA GLY A 25 -20.25 -5.05 2.67
C GLY A 25 -20.21 -5.71 4.05
N GLN A 26 -20.75 -6.92 4.18
CA GLN A 26 -20.56 -7.73 5.37
C GLN A 26 -19.06 -7.85 5.66
N THR A 27 -18.64 -7.46 6.86
CA THR A 27 -17.32 -7.85 7.35
C THR A 27 -17.57 -8.94 8.38
N ILE A 28 -17.09 -10.14 8.06
CA ILE A 28 -16.80 -11.23 8.98
C ILE A 28 -16.26 -10.61 10.27
N GLU A 29 -16.78 -10.97 11.45
CA GLU A 29 -16.18 -10.49 12.69
C GLU A 29 -14.68 -10.81 12.65
N PRO A 30 -13.78 -9.82 12.58
CA PRO A 30 -12.38 -10.12 12.71
C PRO A 30 -12.23 -10.65 14.13
N VAL A 31 -11.74 -11.88 14.24
CA VAL A 31 -11.07 -12.37 15.44
C VAL A 31 -10.30 -11.19 16.02
N LYS A 32 -10.64 -10.84 17.25
CA LYS A 32 -10.00 -9.79 18.04
C LYS A 32 -8.50 -10.07 18.07
N ALA A 33 -7.78 -9.59 17.06
CA ALA A 33 -6.35 -9.44 17.08
C ALA A 33 -6.09 -8.34 18.09
N GLU A 34 -5.36 -8.71 19.12
CA GLU A 34 -4.97 -7.91 20.25
C GLU A 34 -4.32 -6.59 19.76
N TYR A 35 -4.99 -5.47 20.03
CA TYR A 35 -4.57 -4.10 19.67
C TYR A 35 -3.37 -3.64 20.52
N ALA A 36 -2.23 -4.30 20.37
CA ALA A 36 -0.93 -3.84 20.86
C ALA A 36 0.01 -3.40 19.71
N ASP A 37 -0.36 -3.68 18.45
CA ASP A 37 0.56 -3.59 17.30
C ASP A 37 0.34 -2.36 16.38
N SER A 38 -0.77 -1.63 16.53
CA SER A 38 -1.06 -0.45 15.69
C SER A 38 -0.06 0.68 15.85
N ASN A 39 0.52 0.84 17.05
CA ASN A 39 1.56 1.83 17.32
C ASN A 39 2.87 1.49 16.59
N LEU A 40 3.19 0.21 16.45
CA LEU A 40 4.44 -0.21 15.82
C LEU A 40 4.41 0.03 14.31
N TYR A 41 3.33 -0.36 13.63
CA TYR A 41 3.21 -0.09 12.19
C TYR A 41 3.15 1.40 11.87
N GLN A 42 2.41 2.19 12.65
CA GLN A 42 2.41 3.65 12.49
C GLN A 42 3.79 4.26 12.72
N HIS A 43 4.53 3.76 13.72
CA HIS A 43 5.89 4.19 13.96
C HIS A 43 6.84 3.82 12.81
N MET A 44 6.70 2.62 12.25
CA MET A 44 7.46 2.18 11.07
C MET A 44 7.15 3.05 9.86
N ASP A 45 5.88 3.35 9.58
CA ASP A 45 5.49 4.21 8.46
C ASP A 45 6.13 5.61 8.56
N LEU A 46 6.16 6.19 9.77
CA LEU A 46 6.83 7.46 10.03
C LEU A 46 8.35 7.38 9.82
N LEU A 47 8.98 6.29 10.24
CA LEU A 47 10.41 6.08 10.02
C LEU A 47 10.74 5.93 8.53
N LEU A 48 9.94 5.18 7.77
CA LEU A 48 10.12 5.04 6.33
C LEU A 48 9.93 6.37 5.61
N ALA A 49 8.91 7.16 6.00
CA ALA A 49 8.73 8.50 5.47
C ALA A 49 9.92 9.42 5.79
N GLY A 50 10.49 9.30 6.99
CA GLY A 50 11.69 10.05 7.40
C GLY A 50 12.99 9.65 6.67
N LEU A 51 13.04 8.47 6.06
CA LEU A 51 14.17 8.06 5.21
C LEU A 51 14.11 8.68 3.81
N VAL A 52 12.92 9.08 3.36
CA VAL A 52 12.75 9.70 2.04
C VAL A 52 13.42 11.07 2.03
N SER A 53 14.28 11.27 1.04
CA SER A 53 15.08 12.49 0.87
C SER A 53 15.48 12.64 -0.59
N ASP A 54 16.15 13.74 -0.93
CA ASP A 54 16.69 13.96 -2.28
C ASP A 54 17.68 12.86 -2.73
N PHE A 55 18.28 12.13 -1.78
CA PHE A 55 19.23 11.03 -2.06
C PHE A 55 18.59 9.65 -2.00
N ILE A 56 17.47 9.50 -1.29
CA ILE A 56 16.72 8.25 -1.14
C ILE A 56 15.29 8.53 -1.59
N PRO A 57 15.01 8.42 -2.89
CA PRO A 57 13.73 8.87 -3.45
C PRO A 57 12.55 7.99 -3.05
N GLY A 58 12.81 6.74 -2.69
CA GLY A 58 11.80 5.83 -2.18
C GLY A 58 12.40 4.64 -1.45
N VAL A 59 11.62 4.10 -0.53
CA VAL A 59 11.95 2.95 0.32
C VAL A 59 10.78 1.98 0.31
N SER A 60 11.10 0.68 0.33
CA SER A 60 10.13 -0.39 0.48
C SER A 60 10.67 -1.41 1.47
N VAL A 61 9.81 -1.87 2.39
CA VAL A 61 10.16 -2.89 3.39
C VAL A 61 9.11 -3.99 3.39
N TYR A 62 9.59 -5.22 3.53
CA TYR A 62 8.78 -6.39 3.79
C TYR A 62 9.40 -7.16 4.96
N ILE A 63 8.60 -7.41 5.99
CA ILE A 63 9.01 -8.16 7.18
C ILE A 63 8.11 -9.37 7.26
N GLU A 64 8.71 -10.56 7.24
CA GLU A 64 8.02 -11.82 7.45
C GLU A 64 8.31 -12.34 8.85
N THR A 65 7.27 -12.75 9.56
CA THR A 65 7.33 -13.37 10.89
C THR A 65 6.54 -14.68 10.86
N PRO A 66 6.74 -15.61 11.82
CA PRO A 66 5.91 -16.80 11.92
C PRO A 66 4.40 -16.53 12.05
N ASN A 67 4.02 -15.33 12.50
CA ASN A 67 2.64 -14.95 12.79
C ASN A 67 2.01 -14.10 11.67
N GLY A 68 2.73 -13.83 10.58
CA GLY A 68 2.27 -13.00 9.47
C GLY A 68 3.35 -12.10 8.91
N GLY A 69 2.95 -11.18 8.03
CA GLY A 69 3.87 -10.25 7.37
C GLY A 69 3.42 -8.81 7.45
N TYR A 70 4.39 -7.89 7.38
CA TYR A 70 4.19 -6.46 7.28
C TYR A 70 4.87 -5.94 6.02
N ALA A 71 4.18 -5.10 5.26
CA ALA A 71 4.69 -4.48 4.05
C ALA A 71 4.39 -2.99 4.08
N ALA A 72 5.40 -2.16 3.84
CA ALA A 72 5.22 -0.72 3.76
C ALA A 72 6.21 -0.11 2.77
N SER A 73 5.87 1.07 2.26
CA SER A 73 6.68 1.80 1.30
C SER A 73 6.44 3.29 1.43
N ALA A 74 7.45 4.09 1.10
CA ALA A 74 7.37 5.55 1.08
C ALA A 74 8.15 6.12 -0.11
N GLY A 75 7.73 7.29 -0.60
CA GLY A 75 8.38 7.98 -1.72
C GLY A 75 8.05 7.42 -3.10
N TYR A 76 8.94 7.65 -4.05
CA TYR A 76 8.78 7.33 -5.47
C TYR A 76 9.77 6.26 -5.92
N ALA A 77 9.29 5.33 -6.75
CA ALA A 77 10.12 4.38 -7.47
C ALA A 77 10.77 5.00 -8.72
N ASP A 78 10.16 6.06 -9.25
CA ASP A 78 10.61 6.79 -10.43
C ASP A 78 10.29 8.28 -10.24
N LEU A 79 11.31 9.12 -10.34
CA LEU A 79 11.21 10.56 -10.15
C LEU A 79 10.72 11.30 -11.41
N ASP A 80 10.88 10.71 -12.60
CA ASP A 80 10.43 11.31 -13.85
C ASP A 80 8.93 11.12 -14.03
N THR A 81 8.43 9.92 -13.73
CA THR A 81 7.01 9.57 -13.84
C THR A 81 6.22 9.80 -12.55
N LEU A 82 6.91 10.11 -11.45
CA LEU A 82 6.33 10.19 -10.10
C LEU A 82 5.57 8.92 -9.71
N THR A 83 6.04 7.76 -10.20
CA THR A 83 5.45 6.47 -9.85
C THR A 83 5.75 6.16 -8.38
N PRO A 84 4.74 5.88 -7.54
CA PRO A 84 4.95 5.63 -6.11
C PRO A 84 5.76 4.36 -5.88
N MET A 85 6.57 4.36 -4.82
CA MET A 85 7.23 3.16 -4.32
C MET A 85 6.20 2.21 -3.71
N THR A 86 6.29 0.92 -4.04
CA THR A 86 5.42 -0.13 -3.50
C THR A 86 6.25 -1.37 -3.15
N SER A 87 5.64 -2.35 -2.48
CA SER A 87 6.25 -3.67 -2.26
C SER A 87 6.52 -4.45 -3.55
N GLN A 88 5.92 -4.04 -4.67
CA GLN A 88 6.07 -4.66 -5.98
C GLN A 88 7.04 -3.92 -6.90
N SER A 89 7.54 -2.75 -6.46
CA SER A 89 8.53 -1.98 -7.22
C SER A 89 9.83 -2.76 -7.32
N ARG A 90 10.41 -2.80 -8.53
CA ARG A 90 11.66 -3.54 -8.78
C ARG A 90 12.85 -2.70 -8.35
N ILE A 91 13.65 -3.23 -7.43
CA ILE A 91 14.88 -2.59 -6.94
C ILE A 91 16.08 -3.42 -7.39
N PRO A 92 17.13 -2.82 -7.97
CA PRO A 92 18.36 -3.54 -8.29
C PRO A 92 18.98 -4.17 -7.04
N ASN A 93 19.11 -5.50 -7.04
CA ASN A 93 19.48 -6.26 -5.84
C ASN A 93 20.97 -6.12 -5.45
N GLY A 94 21.77 -5.49 -6.32
CA GLY A 94 23.20 -5.22 -6.10
C GLY A 94 23.95 -6.43 -5.54
N SER A 95 24.63 -6.21 -4.42
CA SER A 95 25.43 -7.25 -3.76
C SER A 95 24.64 -8.46 -3.26
N ALA A 96 23.36 -8.30 -2.91
CA ALA A 96 22.53 -9.39 -2.42
C ALA A 96 22.29 -10.48 -3.48
N GLY A 97 22.39 -10.14 -4.77
CA GLY A 97 22.31 -11.11 -5.87
C GLY A 97 23.38 -12.21 -5.83
N LYS A 98 24.52 -11.98 -5.16
CA LYS A 98 25.58 -13.00 -5.00
C LYS A 98 25.10 -14.25 -4.25
N LYS A 99 24.09 -14.13 -3.39
CA LYS A 99 23.51 -15.30 -2.70
C LYS A 99 22.88 -16.28 -3.70
N LEU A 100 22.26 -15.78 -4.77
CA LEU A 100 21.69 -16.62 -5.83
C LEU A 100 22.79 -17.35 -6.62
N ILE A 101 23.91 -16.66 -6.92
CA ILE A 101 25.07 -17.28 -7.58
C ILE A 101 25.71 -18.35 -6.68
N GLY A 102 25.87 -18.07 -5.39
CA GLY A 102 26.37 -19.05 -4.43
C GLY A 102 25.46 -20.27 -4.33
N LEU A 103 24.14 -20.07 -4.28
CA LEU A 103 23.16 -21.15 -4.30
C LEU A 103 23.26 -21.98 -5.58
N LEU A 104 23.36 -21.34 -6.75
CA LEU A 104 23.56 -22.04 -8.01
C LEU A 104 24.84 -22.88 -7.99
N GLY A 105 25.94 -22.32 -7.50
CA GLY A 105 27.20 -23.04 -7.34
C GLY A 105 27.05 -24.29 -6.48
N ALA A 106 26.38 -24.17 -5.33
CA ALA A 106 26.12 -25.32 -4.45
C ALA A 106 25.25 -26.39 -5.13
N ILE A 107 24.20 -26.01 -5.88
CA ILE A 107 23.35 -26.95 -6.63
C ILE A 107 24.14 -27.67 -7.73
N LEU A 108 25.13 -27.01 -8.34
CA LEU A 108 25.98 -27.59 -9.37
C LEU A 108 27.07 -28.50 -8.79
N ASP A 109 27.56 -28.20 -7.59
CA ASP A 109 28.55 -29.00 -6.85
C ASP A 109 27.95 -30.29 -6.26
N ASP A 110 26.67 -30.25 -5.87
CA ASP A 110 25.92 -31.40 -5.32
C ASP A 110 25.52 -32.45 -6.39
N LYS A 111 25.73 -32.16 -7.68
CA LYS A 111 25.41 -33.05 -8.81
C LYS A 111 26.59 -33.91 -9.24
#